data_AF-A0A7V9TEE1-F1
#
_entry.id   AF-A0A7V9TEE1-F1
#
_cell.length_a   1.000
_cell.length_b   1.000
_cell.length_c   1.000
_cell.angle_alpha   90.00
_cell.angle_beta   90.00
_cell.angle_gamma   90.00
#
_symmetry.space_group_name_H-M   'P 1'
#
loop_
_entity.id
_entity.type
_entity.pdbx_description
1 polymer ?
#
loop_
_entity_poly.entity_id
_entity_poly.type
_entity_poly.pdbx_seq_one_letter_code
_entity_poly.pdbx_strand_id
1 'polypeptide(L)'
;MSSLTYTQLLRRNQSFRRLWAGQVISELGNWFNFIAGLGLVRVVSAGAPEATAILIVARLAPFALFAPFAGALVDRWSRRTVMIASDAARAVFALGFLLVRTPDDLWIAYVCTVISTLLSAFFEAGKNAALPNVTGDRELLAG
;
A
#
# COMPACT_ATOMS: atom_id res chain seq x y z
N MET A 1 -23.64 21.76 17.32
CA MET A 1 -22.98 20.94 16.28
C MET A 1 -21.68 20.44 16.88
N SER A 2 -21.69 19.27 17.50
CA SER A 2 -20.50 18.73 18.17
C SER A 2 -19.64 18.03 17.14
N SER A 3 -18.50 18.62 16.81
CA SER A 3 -17.44 17.93 16.05
C SER A 3 -17.05 16.68 16.83
N LEU A 4 -17.32 15.50 16.26
CA LEU A 4 -16.89 14.25 16.87
C LEU A 4 -15.36 14.22 16.84
N THR A 5 -14.73 14.10 18.01
CA THR A 5 -13.27 13.97 18.08
C THR A 5 -12.85 12.63 17.48
N TYR A 6 -11.68 12.53 16.83
CA TYR A 6 -11.14 11.27 16.29
C TYR A 6 -11.22 10.09 17.28
N THR A 7 -10.97 10.35 18.56
CA THR A 7 -11.07 9.38 19.66
C THR A 7 -12.49 8.84 19.85
N GLN A 8 -13.52 9.64 19.59
CA GLN A 8 -14.92 9.25 19.67
C GLN A 8 -15.33 8.39 18.48
N LEU A 9 -14.82 8.68 17.27
CA LEU A 9 -15.01 7.86 16.06
C LEU A 9 -14.41 6.45 16.22
N LEU A 10 -13.16 6.36 16.69
CA LEU A 10 -12.49 5.09 16.96
C LEU A 10 -13.22 4.23 18.01
N ARG A 11 -13.88 4.87 18.99
CA ARG A 11 -14.63 4.17 20.03
C ARG A 11 -16.03 3.74 19.58
N ARG A 12 -16.78 4.60 18.87
CA ARG A 12 -18.19 4.37 18.49
C ARG A 12 -18.37 3.59 17.18
N ASN A 13 -17.48 3.76 16.21
CA ASN A 13 -17.67 3.18 14.87
C ASN A 13 -16.75 1.96 14.67
N GLN A 14 -17.32 0.77 14.81
CA GLN A 14 -16.59 -0.50 14.69
C GLN A 14 -15.99 -0.70 13.27
N SER A 15 -16.68 -0.22 12.23
CA SER A 15 -16.20 -0.29 10.85
C SER A 15 -14.98 0.60 10.63
N PHE A 16 -15.03 1.84 11.14
CA PHE A 16 -13.89 2.76 11.12
C PHE A 16 -12.71 2.22 11.91
N ARG A 17 -12.94 1.68 13.12
CA ARG A 17 -11.86 1.10 13.94
C ARG A 17 -11.15 -0.07 13.25
N ARG A 18 -11.90 -0.96 12.58
CA ARG A 18 -11.34 -2.08 11.81
C ARG A 18 -10.52 -1.59 10.62
N LEU A 19 -11.05 -0.61 9.88
CA LEU A 19 -10.35 0.02 8.75
C LEU A 19 -9.05 0.67 9.21
N TRP A 20 -9.10 1.46 10.29
CA TRP A 20 -7.94 2.16 10.85
C TRP A 20 -6.87 1.19 11.32
N ALA A 21 -7.22 0.16 12.10
CA ALA A 21 -6.26 -0.83 12.58
C ALA A 21 -5.62 -1.61 11.43
N GLY A 22 -6.41 -2.02 10.43
CA GLY A 22 -5.91 -2.68 9.23
C GLY A 22 -4.96 -1.79 8.43
N GLN A 23 -5.28 -0.50 8.31
CA GLN A 23 -4.43 0.47 7.61
C GLN A 23 -3.10 0.68 8.33
N VAL A 24 -3.10 0.86 9.65
CA VAL A 24 -1.86 1.02 10.43
C VAL A 24 -0.94 -0.18 10.23
N ILE A 25 -1.47 -1.39 10.34
CA ILE A 25 -0.69 -2.62 10.15
C ILE A 25 -0.15 -2.70 8.71
N SER A 26 -0.99 -2.41 7.72
CA SER A 26 -0.63 -2.48 6.30
C SER A 26 0.45 -1.47 5.93
N GLU A 27 0.35 -0.23 6.42
CA GLU A 27 1.35 0.81 6.19
C GLU A 27 2.69 0.46 6.85
N LEU A 28 2.67 -0.03 8.09
CA LEU A 28 3.89 -0.51 8.73
C LEU A 28 4.53 -1.64 7.93
N GLY A 29 3.74 -2.59 7.43
CA GLY A 29 4.21 -3.67 6.56
C GLY A 29 4.81 -3.14 5.25
N ASN A 30 4.18 -2.16 4.61
CA ASN A 30 4.68 -1.54 3.37
C ASN A 30 6.03 -0.87 3.55
N TRP A 31 6.18 -0.11 4.64
CA TRP A 31 7.43 0.59 4.95
C TRP A 31 8.52 -0.40 5.35
N PHE A 32 8.19 -1.38 6.17
CA PHE A 32 9.11 -2.44 6.55
C PHE A 32 9.60 -3.21 5.32
N ASN A 33 8.69 -3.65 4.43
CA ASN A 33 9.04 -4.34 3.19
C ASN A 33 9.98 -3.50 2.33
N PHE A 34 9.72 -2.19 2.21
CA PHE A 34 10.57 -1.31 1.42
C PHE A 34 11.98 -1.17 1.99
N ILE A 35 12.10 -0.93 3.30
CA ILE A 35 13.40 -0.80 3.97
C ILE A 35 14.17 -2.12 3.87
N ALA A 36 13.48 -3.25 4.11
CA ALA A 36 14.06 -4.58 3.95
C ALA A 36 14.52 -4.82 2.51
N GLY A 37 13.72 -4.44 1.51
CA GLY A 37 14.06 -4.53 0.09
C GLY A 37 15.30 -3.69 -0.27
N LEU A 38 15.40 -2.45 0.23
CA LEU A 38 16.59 -1.61 0.05
C LEU A 38 17.84 -2.27 0.65
N GLY A 39 17.71 -2.82 1.87
CA GLY A 39 18.79 -3.56 2.53
C GLY A 39 19.22 -4.80 1.74
N LEU A 40 18.25 -5.60 1.28
CA LEU A 40 18.49 -6.81 0.50
C LEU A 40 19.22 -6.50 -0.81
N VAL A 41 18.69 -5.55 -1.59
CA VAL A 41 19.30 -5.15 -2.87
C VAL A 41 20.71 -4.63 -2.65
N ARG A 42 20.94 -3.81 -1.61
CA ARG A 42 22.27 -3.31 -1.26
C ARG A 42 23.25 -4.43 -0.90
N VAL A 43 22.83 -5.40 -0.10
CA VAL A 43 23.70 -6.53 0.30
C VAL A 43 24.04 -7.41 -0.90
N VAL A 44 23.02 -7.78 -1.68
CA VAL A 44 23.17 -8.69 -2.82
C VAL A 44 24.00 -8.07 -3.95
N SER A 45 23.86 -6.76 -4.19
CA SER A 45 24.63 -6.02 -5.20
C SER A 45 26.02 -5.57 -4.74
N ALA A 46 26.50 -6.05 -3.58
CA ALA A 46 27.76 -5.61 -2.98
C ALA A 46 27.87 -4.08 -2.77
N GLY A 47 26.74 -3.41 -2.52
CA GLY A 47 26.67 -1.98 -2.24
C GLY A 47 26.54 -1.08 -3.46
N ALA A 48 26.25 -1.63 -4.65
CA ALA A 48 26.07 -0.84 -5.88
C ALA A 48 24.94 0.22 -5.71
N PRO A 49 25.24 1.52 -5.84
CA PRO A 49 24.25 2.58 -5.70
C PRO A 49 23.11 2.48 -6.73
N GLU A 50 23.42 2.05 -7.94
CA GLU A 50 22.48 1.94 -9.06
C GLU A 50 21.38 0.94 -8.75
N ALA A 51 21.73 -0.19 -8.12
CA ALA A 51 20.77 -1.23 -7.76
C ALA A 51 19.71 -0.70 -6.78
N THR A 52 20.14 0.11 -5.82
CA THR A 52 19.26 0.77 -4.83
C THR A 52 18.40 1.84 -5.50
N ALA A 53 19.00 2.65 -6.39
CA ALA A 53 18.28 3.68 -7.14
C ALA A 53 17.17 3.08 -8.01
N ILE A 54 17.45 1.96 -8.70
CA ILE A 54 16.45 1.24 -9.50
C ILE A 54 15.28 0.77 -8.62
N LEU A 55 15.53 0.25 -7.41
CA LEU A 55 14.45 -0.16 -6.49
C LEU A 55 13.56 1.04 -6.08
N ILE A 56 14.17 2.20 -5.84
CA ILE A 56 13.43 3.44 -5.51
C ILE A 56 12.57 3.87 -6.71
N VAL A 57 13.13 3.88 -7.92
CA VAL A 57 12.38 4.21 -9.14
C VAL A 57 11.25 3.21 -9.38
N ALA A 58 11.52 1.91 -9.21
CA ALA A 58 10.55 0.83 -9.29
C ALA A 58 9.40 0.99 -8.28
N ARG A 59 9.63 1.67 -7.15
CA ARG A 59 8.57 2.01 -6.18
C ARG A 59 7.80 3.25 -6.58
N LEU A 60 8.47 4.31 -7.03
CA LEU A 60 7.84 5.62 -7.22
C LEU A 60 7.18 5.77 -8.58
N ALA A 61 7.86 5.36 -9.65
CA ALA A 61 7.40 5.60 -11.02
C ALA A 61 6.07 4.88 -11.33
N PRO A 62 5.89 3.59 -11.01
CA PRO A 62 4.61 2.92 -11.29
C PRO A 62 3.45 3.55 -10.53
N PHE A 63 3.67 3.95 -9.27
CA PHE A 63 2.62 4.61 -8.48
C PHE A 63 2.18 5.91 -9.13
N ALA A 64 3.12 6.79 -9.46
CA ALA A 64 2.84 8.10 -10.04
C ALA A 64 2.10 7.98 -11.38
N LEU A 65 2.47 6.98 -12.18
CA LEU A 65 1.86 6.75 -13.49
C LEU A 65 0.47 6.09 -13.39
N PHE A 66 0.26 5.18 -12.45
CA PHE A 66 -0.97 4.38 -12.37
C PHE A 66 -2.01 4.88 -11.37
N ALA A 67 -1.65 5.72 -10.39
CA ALA A 67 -2.58 6.22 -9.38
C ALA A 67 -3.86 6.86 -9.97
N PRO A 68 -3.81 7.69 -11.05
CA PRO A 68 -5.01 8.28 -11.65
C PRO A 68 -5.96 7.23 -12.23
N PHE A 69 -5.43 6.15 -12.80
CA PHE A 69 -6.21 5.09 -13.42
C PHE A 69 -6.82 4.14 -12.39
N ALA A 70 -6.10 3.88 -11.29
CA ALA A 70 -6.58 3.01 -10.22
C ALA A 70 -7.93 3.48 -9.66
N GLY A 71 -8.14 4.78 -9.53
CA GLY A 71 -9.43 5.36 -9.11
C GLY A 71 -10.60 4.95 -10.01
N ALA A 72 -10.48 5.23 -11.31
CA ALA A 72 -11.52 4.93 -12.31
C ALA A 72 -11.82 3.43 -12.42
N LEU A 73 -10.80 2.57 -12.23
CA LEU A 73 -10.99 1.14 -12.25
C LEU A 73 -11.77 0.64 -11.03
N VAL A 74 -11.44 1.14 -9.83
CA VAL A 74 -12.02 0.65 -8.56
C VAL A 74 -13.52 0.94 -8.43
N ASP A 75 -14.05 1.93 -9.15
CA ASP A 75 -15.47 2.30 -9.12
C ASP A 75 -16.43 1.15 -9.48
N ARG A 76 -15.95 0.11 -10.16
CA ARG A 76 -16.76 -1.04 -10.58
C ARG A 76 -16.80 -2.19 -9.58
N TRP A 77 -15.97 -2.16 -8.54
CA TRP A 77 -15.83 -3.25 -7.58
C TRP A 77 -16.18 -2.84 -6.15
N SER A 78 -16.47 -3.83 -5.33
CA SER A 78 -16.65 -3.61 -3.89
C SER A 78 -15.32 -3.12 -3.29
N ARG A 79 -15.35 -1.93 -2.67
CA ARG A 79 -14.17 -1.26 -2.08
C ARG A 79 -13.46 -2.17 -1.08
N ARG A 80 -14.24 -2.88 -0.24
CA ARG A 80 -13.72 -3.84 0.73
C ARG A 80 -13.00 -5.01 0.03
N THR A 81 -13.56 -5.55 -1.05
CA THR A 81 -12.93 -6.65 -1.79
C THR A 81 -11.63 -6.21 -2.43
N VAL A 82 -11.59 -5.01 -3.03
CA VAL A 82 -10.38 -4.46 -3.64
C VAL A 82 -9.26 -4.31 -2.60
N MET A 83 -9.58 -3.74 -1.43
CA MET A 83 -8.58 -3.56 -0.37
C MET A 83 -8.01 -4.90 0.12
N ILE A 84 -8.88 -5.87 0.44
CA ILE A 84 -8.44 -7.19 0.93
C ILE A 84 -7.64 -7.94 -0.14
N ALA A 85 -8.10 -7.92 -1.40
CA ALA A 85 -7.39 -8.58 -2.49
C ALA A 85 -6.01 -7.95 -2.75
N SER A 86 -5.92 -6.62 -2.66
CA SER A 86 -4.66 -5.89 -2.81
C SER A 86 -3.69 -6.25 -1.69
N ASP A 87 -4.13 -6.31 -0.44
CA ASP A 87 -3.29 -6.72 0.71
C ASP A 87 -2.80 -8.16 0.57
N ALA A 88 -3.69 -9.08 0.23
CA ALA A 88 -3.35 -10.49 0.03
C ALA A 88 -2.33 -10.66 -1.10
N ALA A 89 -2.54 -10.00 -2.24
CA ALA A 89 -1.61 -10.04 -3.35
C ALA A 89 -0.25 -9.42 -2.97
N ARG A 90 -0.23 -8.28 -2.26
CA ARG A 90 1.01 -7.66 -1.77
C ARG A 90 1.77 -8.58 -0.82
N ALA A 91 1.08 -9.30 0.06
CA ALA A 91 1.71 -10.29 0.92
C ALA A 91 2.37 -11.41 0.10
N VAL A 92 1.73 -11.90 -0.97
CA VAL A 92 2.33 -12.90 -1.87
C VAL A 92 3.59 -12.35 -2.56
N PHE A 93 3.54 -11.14 -3.10
CA PHE A 93 4.71 -10.54 -3.75
C PHE A 93 5.83 -10.17 -2.78
N ALA A 94 5.49 -9.87 -1.52
CA ALA A 94 6.49 -9.69 -0.46
C ALA A 94 7.31 -10.95 -0.21
N LEU A 95 6.70 -12.14 -0.30
CA LEU A 95 7.42 -13.41 -0.19
C LEU A 95 8.39 -13.64 -1.35
N GLY A 96 8.17 -13.01 -2.51
CA GLY A 96 9.07 -13.09 -3.67
C GLY A 96 10.48 -12.57 -3.38
N PHE A 97 10.64 -11.63 -2.44
CA PHE A 97 11.95 -11.15 -2.01
C PHE A 97 12.84 -12.27 -1.41
N LEU A 98 12.24 -13.35 -0.88
CA LEU A 98 12.97 -14.49 -0.35
C LEU A 98 13.72 -15.30 -1.43
N LEU A 99 13.39 -15.07 -2.71
CA LEU A 99 14.03 -15.73 -3.85
C LEU A 99 15.29 -14.99 -4.31
N VAL A 100 15.53 -13.76 -3.85
CA VAL A 100 16.69 -12.96 -4.24
C VAL A 100 17.90 -13.39 -3.43
N ARG A 101 18.85 -14.08 -4.07
CA ARG A 101 20.05 -14.62 -3.41
C ARG A 101 21.34 -14.08 -4.00
N THR A 102 21.31 -13.76 -5.29
CA THR A 102 22.48 -13.35 -6.07
C THR A 102 22.18 -12.07 -6.87
N PRO A 103 23.22 -11.36 -7.36
CA PRO A 103 23.03 -10.19 -8.22
C PRO A 103 22.11 -10.44 -9.43
N ASP A 104 22.16 -11.65 -9.99
CA ASP A 104 21.33 -12.03 -11.15
C ASP A 104 19.84 -12.16 -10.79
N ASP A 105 19.49 -12.24 -9.51
CA ASP A 105 18.11 -12.34 -9.03
C ASP A 105 17.48 -10.96 -8.73
N LEU A 106 18.23 -9.86 -8.84
CA LEU A 106 17.76 -8.52 -8.45
C LEU A 106 16.51 -8.07 -9.21
N TRP A 107 16.30 -8.57 -10.42
CA TRP A 107 15.08 -8.31 -11.18
C TRP A 107 13.82 -8.77 -10.46
N ILE A 108 13.89 -9.82 -9.64
CA ILE A 108 12.75 -10.31 -8.84
C ILE A 108 12.35 -9.24 -7.83
N ALA A 109 13.31 -8.63 -7.13
CA ALA A 109 13.03 -7.54 -6.20
C ALA A 109 12.34 -6.37 -6.92
N TYR A 110 12.84 -5.98 -8.09
CA TYR A 110 12.26 -4.88 -8.87
C TYR A 110 10.83 -5.18 -9.32
N VAL A 111 10.57 -6.38 -9.85
CA VAL A 111 9.23 -6.81 -10.26
C VAL A 111 8.27 -6.87 -9.07
N CYS A 112 8.70 -7.48 -7.96
CA CYS A 112 7.90 -7.54 -6.73
C CYS A 112 7.57 -6.15 -6.19
N THR A 113 8.53 -5.21 -6.24
CA THR A 113 8.29 -3.80 -5.86
C THR A 113 7.28 -3.13 -6.79
N VAL A 114 7.47 -3.22 -8.11
CA VAL A 114 6.56 -2.61 -9.09
C VAL A 114 5.13 -3.11 -8.87
N ILE A 115 4.94 -4.43 -8.76
CA ILE A 115 3.61 -5.01 -8.59
C ILE A 115 3.01 -4.59 -7.24
N SER A 116 3.79 -4.65 -6.16
CA SER A 116 3.31 -4.24 -4.82
C SER A 116 2.91 -2.77 -4.78
N THR A 117 3.64 -1.91 -5.48
CA THR A 117 3.31 -0.50 -5.66
C THR A 117 2.00 -0.32 -6.42
N LEU A 118 1.81 -1.01 -7.55
CA LEU A 118 0.58 -0.91 -8.34
C LEU A 118 -0.64 -1.37 -7.52
N LEU A 119 -0.50 -2.47 -6.79
CA LEU A 119 -1.54 -2.95 -5.86
C LEU A 119 -1.84 -1.94 -4.75
N SER A 120 -0.83 -1.20 -4.29
CA SER A 120 -1.03 -0.15 -3.29
C SER A 120 -1.85 1.02 -3.85
N ALA A 121 -1.73 1.34 -5.15
CA ALA A 121 -2.59 2.34 -5.80
C ALA A 121 -4.08 1.92 -5.79
N PHE A 122 -4.38 0.63 -6.04
CA PHE A 122 -5.75 0.11 -5.93
C PHE A 122 -6.27 0.16 -4.50
N PHE A 123 -5.43 -0.16 -3.51
CA PHE A 123 -5.79 -0.05 -2.10
C PHE A 123 -6.13 1.40 -1.72
N GLU A 124 -5.29 2.36 -2.09
CA GLU A 124 -5.51 3.79 -1.83
C GLU A 124 -6.79 4.31 -2.49
N ALA A 125 -7.05 3.93 -3.74
CA ALA A 125 -8.31 4.24 -4.42
C ALA A 125 -9.53 3.66 -3.68
N GLY A 126 -9.48 2.38 -3.29
CA GLY A 126 -10.54 1.73 -2.53
C GLY A 126 -10.78 2.37 -1.16
N LYS A 127 -9.71 2.75 -0.46
CA LYS A 127 -9.76 3.44 0.83
C LYS A 127 -10.39 4.82 0.71
N ASN A 128 -9.94 5.64 -0.23
CA ASN A 128 -10.46 6.99 -0.45
C ASN A 128 -11.94 6.96 -0.84
N ALA A 129 -12.35 5.96 -1.64
CA ALA A 129 -13.76 5.75 -1.95
C ALA A 129 -14.55 5.21 -0.73
N ALA A 130 -13.96 4.41 0.16
CA ALA A 130 -14.65 3.84 1.32
C ALA A 130 -14.86 4.84 2.45
N LEU A 131 -13.95 5.81 2.59
CA LEU A 131 -13.93 6.75 3.72
C LEU A 131 -15.26 7.50 3.90
N PRO A 132 -15.89 8.11 2.87
CA PRO A 132 -17.19 8.79 3.00
C PRO A 132 -18.34 7.88 3.42
N ASN A 133 -18.29 6.59 3.08
CA ASN A 133 -19.33 5.64 3.48
C ASN A 133 -19.15 5.13 4.91
N VAL A 134 -17.92 5.17 5.42
CA VAL A 134 -17.58 4.69 6.77
C VAL A 134 -17.76 5.80 7.80
N THR A 135 -17.48 7.05 7.42
CA THR A 135 -17.81 8.27 8.18
C THR A 135 -19.02 8.91 7.50
N GLY A 136 -20.25 8.55 7.89
CA GLY A 136 -21.45 9.03 7.18
C GLY A 136 -21.51 10.56 7.00
N ASP A 137 -22.34 11.07 6.09
CA ASP A 137 -22.40 12.50 5.68
C ASP A 137 -22.39 13.54 6.80
N ARG A 138 -22.78 13.16 8.03
CA ARG A 138 -22.76 14.00 9.23
C ARG A 138 -21.38 14.13 9.92
N GLU A 139 -20.39 13.36 9.51
CA GLU A 139 -19.04 13.28 10.11
C GLU A 139 -17.94 13.86 9.19
N LEU A 140 -18.28 14.25 7.95
CA LEU A 140 -17.35 14.75 6.93
C LEU A 140 -17.03 16.26 6.99
N LEU A 141 -17.50 17.00 7.99
CA LEU A 141 -17.33 18.47 8.09
C LEU A 141 -15.97 18.93 8.66
N ALA A 142 -14.87 18.31 8.22
CA ALA A 142 -13.53 18.82 8.47
C ALA A 142 -12.66 18.66 7.22
N GLY A 143 -13.01 19.42 6.19
CA GLY A 143 -12.21 19.71 5.00
C GLY A 143 -12.47 21.14 4.58
#